data_AF-A0A0X2NRB0-F1
#
_entry.id   AF-A0A0X2NRB0-F1
#
_cell.length_a   1.000
_cell.length_b   1.000
_cell.length_c   1.000
_cell.angle_alpha   90.00
_cell.angle_beta   90.00
_cell.angle_gamma   90.00
#
_symmetry.space_group_name_H-M   'P 1'
#
loop_
_entity.id
_entity.type
_entity.pdbx_description
1 polymer ?
#
loop_
_entity_poly.entity_id
_entity_poly.type
_entity_poly.pdbx_seq_one_letter_code
_entity_poly.pdbx_strand_id
1 'polypeptide(L)'
;MDGGSTSASDADASKNKQEQDNLRNTYRSVISNLSTDDFSDADGPDIEFTGAFQYATADLNGDQTPELLVKAVGKYFSPVRAYSATGEGKAVSPDKVFYEGGSSAGGSRAGLHTASDHTGLLQDDWMAGTGMANSSLWTFKGTEITESGRTWDYRIDQVPSDLAALQSDIDWIDTSDSSALDNLSIGQANEDAASGSGPAPTMPAGEGTTGGNVGSAGSSGILPQSATAAASQIGGTCGTVDGITVSAGDSTSCGFAMNVAQQALSSSWGPGRSADPSDPTAPTWGGSTTLAASSPETGQSYTLQCDMNSDGRGAHCEGGNGALVNLSGSLTHLLQ
;
A
#
# COMPACT_ATOMS: atom_id res chain seq x y z
N MET A 1 -4.76 37.33 36.91
CA MET A 1 -4.93 35.87 36.99
C MET A 1 -5.00 35.40 35.56
N ASP A 2 -3.95 34.72 35.17
CA ASP A 2 -3.66 34.27 33.81
C ASP A 2 -4.54 33.04 33.52
N GLY A 3 -5.40 33.14 32.51
CA GLY A 3 -6.32 32.08 32.12
C GLY A 3 -5.93 31.57 30.73
N GLY A 4 -4.97 30.66 30.69
CA GLY A 4 -4.53 30.01 29.46
C GLY A 4 -5.66 29.19 28.86
N SER A 5 -6.24 29.68 27.76
CA SER A 5 -7.15 28.92 26.92
C SER A 5 -6.33 27.92 26.12
N THR A 6 -6.20 26.69 26.63
CA THR A 6 -5.72 25.56 25.82
C THR A 6 -6.76 25.30 24.73
N SER A 7 -6.41 25.52 23.46
CA SER A 7 -7.29 25.29 22.33
C SER A 7 -7.46 23.78 22.08
N ALA A 8 -8.58 23.39 21.48
CA ALA A 8 -8.88 21.99 21.16
C ALA A 8 -7.78 21.30 20.31
N SER A 9 -7.03 22.08 19.52
CA SER A 9 -5.85 21.62 18.76
C SER A 9 -4.73 21.06 19.63
N ASP A 10 -4.50 21.65 20.79
CA ASP A 10 -3.38 21.29 21.68
C ASP A 10 -3.74 20.07 22.51
N ALA A 11 -5.03 19.91 22.81
CA ALA A 11 -5.60 18.73 23.45
C ALA A 11 -5.59 17.51 22.52
N ASP A 12 -5.79 17.70 21.22
CA ASP A 12 -5.78 16.62 20.22
C ASP A 12 -4.34 16.16 19.92
N ALA A 13 -3.42 17.11 19.73
CA ALA A 13 -2.00 16.81 19.55
C ALA A 13 -1.37 16.09 20.76
N SER A 14 -1.78 16.46 21.98
CA SER A 14 -1.30 15.79 23.20
C SER A 14 -1.86 14.38 23.38
N LYS A 15 -3.10 14.11 22.94
CA LYS A 15 -3.67 12.75 22.92
C LYS A 15 -2.96 11.85 21.94
N ASN A 16 -2.79 12.29 20.69
CA ASN A 16 -2.10 11.49 19.66
C ASN A 16 -0.67 11.15 20.07
N LYS A 17 0.04 12.10 20.69
CA LYS A 17 1.38 11.86 21.23
C LYS A 17 1.36 10.81 22.36
N GLN A 18 0.38 10.87 23.26
CA GLN A 18 0.26 9.91 24.35
C GLN A 18 -0.09 8.50 23.83
N GLU A 19 -0.98 8.39 22.84
CA GLU A 19 -1.34 7.14 22.19
C GLU A 19 -0.14 6.53 21.47
N GLN A 20 0.63 7.35 20.76
CA GLN A 20 1.87 6.94 20.11
C GLN A 20 2.92 6.46 21.11
N ASP A 21 3.13 7.19 22.22
CA ASP A 21 4.06 6.77 23.28
C ASP A 21 3.60 5.45 23.93
N ASN A 22 2.29 5.26 24.12
CA ASN A 22 1.72 4.01 24.65
C ASN A 22 1.90 2.83 23.70
N LEU A 23 1.66 3.03 22.39
CA LEU A 23 1.86 2.02 21.35
C LEU A 23 3.30 1.52 21.33
N ARG A 24 4.25 2.46 21.30
CA ARG A 24 5.69 2.17 21.33
C ARG A 24 6.07 1.38 22.58
N ASN A 25 5.63 1.81 23.76
CA ASN A 25 5.91 1.11 25.01
C ASN A 25 5.30 -0.30 25.03
N THR A 26 4.11 -0.47 24.47
CA THR A 26 3.43 -1.77 24.36
C THR A 26 4.26 -2.73 23.51
N TYR A 27 4.70 -2.32 22.32
CA TYR A 27 5.52 -3.16 21.44
C TYR A 27 6.92 -3.43 21.99
N ARG A 28 7.54 -2.46 22.68
CA ARG A 28 8.78 -2.70 23.42
C ARG A 28 8.60 -3.75 24.52
N SER A 29 7.45 -3.77 25.18
CA SER A 29 7.14 -4.79 26.18
C SER A 29 6.96 -6.17 25.54
N VAL A 30 6.38 -6.27 24.34
CA VAL A 30 6.30 -7.54 23.60
C VAL A 30 7.72 -8.03 23.29
N ILE A 31 8.53 -7.20 22.62
CA ILE A 31 9.89 -7.56 22.19
C ILE A 31 10.78 -7.99 23.38
N SER A 32 10.70 -7.29 24.51
CA SER A 32 11.54 -7.59 25.67
C SER A 32 11.16 -8.86 26.43
N ASN A 33 10.00 -9.45 26.14
CA ASN A 33 9.50 -10.66 26.80
C ASN A 33 9.29 -11.84 25.83
N LEU A 34 9.87 -11.79 24.63
CA LEU A 34 9.73 -12.86 23.64
C LEU A 34 10.33 -14.17 24.14
N SER A 35 9.56 -15.25 23.96
CA SER A 35 10.01 -16.63 24.08
C SER A 35 9.69 -17.38 22.79
N THR A 36 10.51 -18.37 22.43
CA THR A 36 10.19 -19.26 21.30
C THR A 36 8.92 -20.08 21.57
N ASP A 37 8.57 -20.28 22.84
CA ASP A 37 7.34 -20.96 23.24
C ASP A 37 6.09 -20.17 22.83
N ASP A 38 6.19 -18.84 22.66
CA ASP A 38 5.08 -17.98 22.21
C ASP A 38 4.70 -18.24 20.74
N PHE A 39 5.51 -19.02 20.02
CA PHE A 39 5.35 -19.37 18.61
C PHE A 39 5.02 -20.84 18.40
N SER A 40 4.64 -21.57 19.45
CA SER A 40 4.23 -22.96 19.32
C SER A 40 2.94 -23.07 18.50
N ASP A 41 2.96 -23.91 17.47
CA ASP A 41 1.80 -24.26 16.66
C ASP A 41 1.78 -25.78 16.51
N ALA A 42 0.73 -26.41 17.03
CA ALA A 42 0.63 -27.87 17.07
C ALA A 42 0.45 -28.49 15.67
N ASP A 43 -0.11 -27.72 14.73
CA ASP A 43 -0.35 -28.14 13.36
C ASP A 43 0.76 -27.64 12.40
N GLY A 44 1.73 -26.89 12.94
CA GLY A 44 2.86 -26.32 12.22
C GLY A 44 4.05 -27.27 12.02
N PRO A 45 5.06 -26.86 11.25
CA PRO A 45 6.31 -27.59 11.12
C PRO A 45 7.13 -27.53 12.41
N ASP A 46 7.92 -28.58 12.66
CA ASP A 46 8.94 -28.56 13.72
C ASP A 46 9.98 -27.46 13.45
N ILE A 47 10.18 -26.57 14.42
CA ILE A 47 11.10 -25.43 14.28
C ILE A 47 12.40 -25.67 15.05
N GLU A 48 13.52 -25.67 14.34
CA GLU A 48 14.86 -25.57 14.93
C GLU A 48 15.19 -24.08 15.13
N PHE A 49 14.81 -23.53 16.28
CA PHE A 49 15.04 -22.12 16.62
C PHE A 49 16.53 -21.79 16.80
N THR A 50 16.92 -20.62 16.31
CA THR A 50 18.27 -20.06 16.53
C THR A 50 18.39 -19.30 17.85
N GLY A 51 17.26 -18.88 18.42
CA GLY A 51 17.17 -17.99 19.58
C GLY A 51 17.14 -16.50 19.24
N ALA A 52 17.29 -16.13 17.96
CA ALA A 52 17.14 -14.75 17.50
C ALA A 52 15.68 -14.42 17.15
N PHE A 53 15.32 -13.14 17.28
CA PHE A 53 14.03 -12.61 16.90
C PHE A 53 14.18 -11.36 16.02
N GLN A 54 13.29 -11.23 15.06
CA GLN A 54 13.15 -10.05 14.22
C GLN A 54 11.73 -9.49 14.33
N TYR A 55 11.55 -8.23 13.98
CA TYR A 55 10.24 -7.59 13.96
C TYR A 55 10.08 -6.66 12.76
N ALA A 56 8.83 -6.33 12.46
CA ALA A 56 8.43 -5.28 11.55
C ALA A 56 7.17 -4.61 12.09
N THR A 57 6.84 -3.43 11.59
CA THR A 57 5.57 -2.75 11.89
C THR A 57 4.84 -2.44 10.61
N ALA A 58 3.56 -2.77 10.53
CA ALA A 58 2.74 -2.51 9.35
C ALA A 58 1.29 -2.29 9.77
N ASP A 59 0.57 -1.42 9.08
CA ASP A 59 -0.88 -1.31 9.23
C ASP A 59 -1.55 -2.44 8.46
N LEU A 60 -2.13 -3.40 9.20
CA LEU A 60 -2.73 -4.63 8.65
C LEU A 60 -4.25 -4.55 8.53
N ASN A 61 -4.87 -3.47 9.00
CA ASN A 61 -6.33 -3.35 9.06
C ASN A 61 -6.86 -1.99 8.52
N GLY A 62 -5.95 -1.09 8.13
CA GLY A 62 -6.25 0.23 7.58
C GLY A 62 -6.67 1.28 8.62
N ASP A 63 -6.46 1.02 9.92
CA ASP A 63 -6.84 1.93 11.01
C ASP A 63 -5.77 2.99 11.34
N GLN A 64 -4.66 3.01 10.59
CA GLN A 64 -3.53 3.92 10.75
C GLN A 64 -2.77 3.75 12.08
N THR A 65 -2.98 2.62 12.76
CA THR A 65 -2.24 2.18 13.94
C THR A 65 -1.49 0.90 13.55
N PRO A 66 -0.18 0.99 13.23
CA PRO A 66 0.54 -0.18 12.78
C PRO A 66 0.54 -1.30 13.83
N GLU A 67 0.27 -2.53 13.40
CA GLU A 67 0.53 -3.75 14.15
C GLU A 67 2.03 -4.08 14.17
N LEU A 68 2.42 -4.85 15.19
CA LEU A 68 3.75 -5.42 15.30
C LEU A 68 3.73 -6.86 14.75
N LEU A 69 4.57 -7.13 13.76
CA LEU A 69 4.91 -8.47 13.32
C LEU A 69 6.19 -8.90 14.02
N VAL A 70 6.20 -10.09 14.61
CA VAL A 70 7.41 -10.67 15.21
C VAL A 70 7.68 -12.01 14.57
N LYS A 71 8.94 -12.22 14.17
CA LYS A 71 9.47 -13.46 13.62
C LYS A 71 10.45 -14.09 14.60
N ALA A 72 10.20 -15.34 14.99
CA ALA A 72 11.18 -16.15 15.69
C ALA A 72 12.06 -16.86 14.65
N VAL A 73 13.36 -16.54 14.63
CA VAL A 73 14.25 -16.99 13.56
C VAL A 73 14.58 -18.47 13.75
N GLY A 74 14.07 -19.30 12.85
CA GLY A 74 14.43 -20.70 12.74
C GLY A 74 15.35 -20.97 11.56
N LYS A 75 16.04 -22.12 11.61
CA LYS A 75 17.04 -22.50 10.61
C LYS A 75 16.46 -22.82 9.23
N TYR A 76 15.21 -23.30 9.20
CA TYR A 76 14.52 -23.71 7.98
C TYR A 76 13.24 -22.91 7.79
N PHE A 77 12.33 -22.99 8.77
CA PHE A 77 11.15 -22.15 8.86
C PHE A 77 11.28 -21.21 10.05
N SER A 78 10.73 -20.02 9.90
CA SER A 78 10.60 -19.03 10.96
C SER A 78 9.12 -18.73 11.15
N PRO A 79 8.52 -19.07 12.31
CA PRO A 79 7.15 -18.69 12.61
C PRO A 79 7.05 -17.19 12.88
N VAL A 80 5.93 -16.62 12.46
CA VAL A 80 5.60 -15.19 12.58
C VAL A 80 4.26 -15.01 13.26
N ARG A 81 4.16 -14.04 14.17
CA ARG A 81 2.92 -13.64 14.84
C ARG A 81 2.68 -12.14 14.73
N ALA A 82 1.41 -11.77 14.62
CA ALA A 82 0.95 -10.40 14.67
C ALA A 82 0.50 -10.02 16.08
N TYR A 83 0.74 -8.77 16.47
CA TYR A 83 0.36 -8.19 17.75
C TYR A 83 -0.25 -6.81 17.50
N SER A 84 -1.45 -6.57 18.04
CA SER A 84 -2.08 -5.25 18.07
C SER A 84 -2.01 -4.66 19.48
N ALA A 85 -1.77 -3.36 19.61
CA ALA A 85 -1.92 -2.69 20.89
C ALA A 85 -3.39 -2.29 21.09
N THR A 86 -3.99 -2.78 22.17
CA THR A 86 -5.28 -2.25 22.63
C THR A 86 -5.04 -1.01 23.48
N GLY A 87 -6.00 -0.07 23.50
CA GLY A 87 -5.89 1.20 24.24
C GLY A 87 -5.65 1.09 25.75
N GLU A 88 -5.61 -0.13 26.31
CA GLU A 88 -5.28 -0.42 27.71
C GLU A 88 -3.77 -0.67 27.95
N GLY A 89 -2.91 -0.46 26.95
CA GLY A 89 -1.45 -0.63 27.08
C GLY A 89 -1.00 -2.09 27.13
N LYS A 90 -1.80 -3.00 26.55
CA LYS A 90 -1.46 -4.42 26.38
C LYS A 90 -1.60 -4.81 24.92
N ALA A 91 -0.62 -5.59 24.46
CA ALA A 91 -0.70 -6.23 23.16
C ALA A 91 -1.64 -7.45 23.22
N VAL A 92 -2.43 -7.63 22.18
CA VAL A 92 -3.18 -8.85 21.91
C VAL A 92 -2.61 -9.49 20.65
N SER A 93 -2.50 -10.82 20.64
CA SER A 93 -2.03 -11.57 19.48
C SER A 93 -3.04 -12.66 19.14
N PRO A 94 -3.49 -12.75 17.88
CA PRO A 94 -4.29 -13.89 17.44
C PRO A 94 -3.53 -15.21 17.55
N ASP A 95 -4.27 -16.33 17.58
CA ASP A 95 -3.69 -17.68 17.68
C ASP A 95 -2.97 -18.11 16.40
N LYS A 96 -3.31 -17.52 15.24
CA LYS A 96 -2.74 -17.89 13.95
C LYS A 96 -1.24 -17.59 13.92
N VAL A 97 -0.46 -18.62 13.61
CA VAL A 97 0.97 -18.53 13.29
C VAL A 97 1.15 -18.60 11.77
N PHE A 98 1.98 -17.70 11.25
CA PHE A 98 2.42 -17.63 9.85
C PHE A 98 3.84 -18.16 9.72
N TYR A 99 4.30 -18.45 8.51
CA TYR A 99 5.61 -19.02 8.28
C TYR A 99 6.35 -18.34 7.13
N GLU A 100 7.64 -18.15 7.33
CA GLU A 100 8.59 -17.86 6.26
C GLU A 100 9.67 -18.93 6.22
N GLY A 101 10.19 -19.19 5.01
CA GLY A 101 11.38 -19.99 4.82
C GLY A 101 11.12 -21.24 4.00
N GLY A 102 11.91 -22.27 4.26
CA GLY A 102 11.93 -23.44 3.43
C GLY A 102 12.59 -24.64 4.05
N SER A 103 11.99 -25.79 3.79
CA SER A 103 12.66 -27.06 3.99
C SER A 103 13.75 -27.27 2.93
N SER A 104 14.38 -28.45 2.96
CA SER A 104 15.44 -28.88 2.02
C SER A 104 15.18 -28.55 0.54
N ALA A 105 16.18 -28.78 -0.31
CA ALA A 105 16.22 -28.37 -1.72
C ALA A 105 14.95 -28.65 -2.56
N GLY A 106 14.14 -29.68 -2.23
CA GLY A 106 12.89 -29.99 -2.95
C GLY A 106 11.60 -29.94 -2.12
N GLY A 107 11.64 -29.52 -0.87
CA GLY A 107 10.46 -29.57 0.01
C GLY A 107 9.60 -28.30 0.00
N SER A 108 8.72 -28.19 1.00
CA SER A 108 7.85 -27.03 1.22
C SER A 108 8.64 -25.75 1.44
N ARG A 109 8.00 -24.63 1.08
CA ARG A 109 8.45 -23.26 1.24
C ARG A 109 7.25 -22.42 1.67
N ALA A 110 7.53 -21.39 2.43
CA ALA A 110 6.55 -20.44 2.91
C ALA A 110 7.10 -19.01 2.77
N GLY A 111 6.25 -18.07 2.43
CA GLY A 111 6.55 -16.64 2.31
C GLY A 111 5.43 -15.84 2.97
N LEU A 112 5.78 -14.68 3.53
CA LEU A 112 4.81 -13.82 4.18
C LEU A 112 4.99 -12.40 3.65
N HIS A 113 3.87 -11.80 3.26
CA HIS A 113 3.82 -10.43 2.75
C HIS A 113 2.72 -9.67 3.50
N THR A 114 2.85 -8.35 3.60
CA THR A 114 1.70 -7.51 3.91
C THR A 114 0.89 -7.28 2.64
N ALA A 115 -0.42 -7.06 2.80
CA ALA A 115 -1.24 -6.59 1.70
C ALA A 115 -1.04 -5.07 1.55
N SER A 116 -0.67 -4.63 0.35
CA SER A 116 -0.40 -3.22 0.01
C SER A 116 -1.61 -2.31 0.19
N ASP A 117 -2.82 -2.88 0.28
CA ASP A 117 -4.08 -2.21 0.55
C ASP A 117 -4.46 -2.19 2.05
N HIS A 118 -3.54 -2.60 2.94
CA HIS A 118 -3.72 -2.67 4.39
C HIS A 118 -4.86 -3.60 4.83
N THR A 119 -5.19 -4.61 4.02
CA THR A 119 -6.26 -5.57 4.36
C THR A 119 -5.80 -6.80 5.13
N GLY A 120 -4.49 -6.93 5.37
CA GLY A 120 -3.92 -7.96 6.24
C GLY A 120 -2.59 -8.54 5.75
N LEU A 121 -2.46 -9.86 5.86
CA LEU A 121 -1.25 -10.62 5.53
C LEU A 121 -1.53 -11.64 4.42
N LEU A 122 -0.56 -11.84 3.53
CA LEU A 122 -0.58 -12.86 2.49
C LEU A 122 0.42 -13.96 2.86
N GLN A 123 -0.10 -15.17 3.09
CA GLN A 123 0.74 -16.37 3.26
C GLN A 123 0.86 -17.05 1.90
N ASP A 124 2.10 -17.16 1.43
CA ASP A 124 2.47 -17.94 0.25
C ASP A 124 2.99 -19.30 0.72
N ASP A 125 2.54 -20.37 0.09
CA ASP A 125 3.00 -21.73 0.32
C ASP A 125 3.31 -22.38 -1.03
N TRP A 126 4.53 -22.90 -1.20
CA TRP A 126 4.90 -23.56 -2.46
C TRP A 126 5.85 -24.73 -2.28
N MET A 127 5.90 -25.59 -3.31
CA MET A 127 6.82 -26.71 -3.37
C MET A 127 7.97 -26.39 -4.32
N ALA A 128 9.21 -26.35 -3.81
CA ALA A 128 10.37 -25.97 -4.62
C ALA A 128 10.59 -26.87 -5.86
N GLY A 129 10.23 -28.16 -5.77
CA GLY A 129 10.39 -29.10 -6.88
C GLY A 129 9.41 -28.90 -8.04
N THR A 130 8.16 -28.50 -7.77
CA THR A 130 7.14 -28.31 -8.80
C THR A 130 6.94 -26.84 -9.17
N GLY A 131 7.29 -25.94 -8.26
CA GLY A 131 6.98 -24.51 -8.34
C GLY A 131 5.50 -24.19 -8.18
N MET A 132 4.64 -25.17 -7.88
CA MET A 132 3.23 -24.92 -7.60
C MET A 132 3.11 -24.19 -6.28
N ALA A 133 2.40 -23.07 -6.30
CA ALA A 133 2.23 -22.16 -5.18
C ALA A 133 0.74 -21.89 -4.94
N ASN A 134 0.40 -21.66 -3.68
CA ASN A 134 -0.86 -21.11 -3.24
C ASN A 134 -0.59 -19.87 -2.39
N SER A 135 -1.34 -18.80 -2.62
CA SER A 135 -1.35 -17.64 -1.74
C SER A 135 -2.73 -17.47 -1.14
N SER A 136 -2.80 -17.15 0.14
CA SER A 136 -4.05 -16.89 0.86
C SER A 136 -3.97 -15.56 1.61
N LEU A 137 -4.97 -14.70 1.42
CA LEU A 137 -5.10 -13.44 2.17
C LEU A 137 -5.81 -13.67 3.50
N TRP A 138 -5.19 -13.22 4.58
CA TRP A 138 -5.69 -13.27 5.95
C TRP A 138 -5.97 -11.86 6.46
N THR A 139 -7.23 -11.59 6.77
CA THR A 139 -7.67 -10.26 7.24
C THR A 139 -7.51 -10.11 8.74
N PHE A 140 -6.84 -9.03 9.15
CA PHE A 140 -6.62 -8.69 10.55
C PHE A 140 -7.73 -7.77 11.09
N LYS A 141 -8.23 -8.07 12.30
CA LYS A 141 -9.26 -7.29 13.00
C LYS A 141 -8.93 -7.19 14.49
N GLY A 142 -7.83 -6.53 14.81
CA GLY A 142 -7.39 -6.27 16.19
C GLY A 142 -7.01 -7.55 16.95
N THR A 143 -7.98 -8.32 17.42
CA THR A 143 -7.77 -9.53 18.22
C THR A 143 -7.91 -10.83 17.42
N GLU A 144 -8.43 -10.75 16.20
CA GLU A 144 -8.67 -11.90 15.33
C GLU A 144 -7.97 -11.72 13.99
N ILE A 145 -7.49 -12.82 13.44
CA ILE A 145 -7.06 -12.89 12.04
C ILE A 145 -7.71 -14.11 11.40
N THR A 146 -8.34 -13.90 10.26
CA THR A 146 -9.15 -14.93 9.59
C THR A 146 -8.87 -14.92 8.10
N GLU A 147 -8.87 -16.11 7.50
CA GLU A 147 -8.78 -16.23 6.05
C GLU A 147 -9.93 -15.48 5.37
N SER A 148 -9.62 -14.64 4.39
CA SER A 148 -10.59 -13.82 3.68
C SER A 148 -11.40 -14.60 2.64
N GLY A 149 -10.92 -15.79 2.27
CA GLY A 149 -11.41 -16.57 1.13
C GLY A 149 -10.86 -16.12 -0.22
N ARG A 150 -10.01 -15.07 -0.26
CA ARG A 150 -9.22 -14.72 -1.46
C ARG A 150 -7.95 -15.56 -1.49
N THR A 151 -7.89 -16.43 -2.49
CA THR A 151 -6.77 -17.36 -2.71
C THR A 151 -6.34 -17.35 -4.16
N TRP A 152 -5.05 -17.59 -4.41
CA TRP A 152 -4.47 -17.71 -5.74
C TRP A 152 -3.73 -19.03 -5.86
N ASP A 153 -4.04 -19.81 -6.89
CA ASP A 153 -3.26 -20.99 -7.27
C ASP A 153 -2.45 -20.66 -8.53
N TYR A 154 -1.14 -20.83 -8.46
CA TYR A 154 -0.24 -20.39 -9.52
C TYR A 154 1.06 -21.20 -9.53
N ARG A 155 1.95 -20.89 -10.47
CA ARG A 155 3.36 -21.29 -10.37
C ARG A 155 4.19 -20.11 -9.92
N ILE A 156 5.17 -20.33 -9.05
CA ILE A 156 6.00 -19.28 -8.44
C ILE A 156 6.73 -18.40 -9.46
N ASP A 157 6.97 -18.88 -10.69
CA ASP A 157 7.56 -18.12 -11.80
C ASP A 157 6.51 -17.44 -12.71
N GLN A 158 5.23 -17.52 -12.33
CA GLN A 158 4.06 -17.00 -13.03
C GLN A 158 3.07 -16.43 -12.01
N VAL A 159 3.55 -15.52 -11.16
CA VAL A 159 2.73 -14.82 -10.16
C VAL A 159 1.63 -14.02 -10.86
N PRO A 160 0.34 -14.23 -10.51
CA PRO A 160 -0.75 -13.41 -11.02
C PRO A 160 -0.50 -11.93 -10.76
N SER A 161 -0.78 -11.07 -11.73
CA SER A 161 -0.45 -9.63 -11.64
C SER A 161 -1.21 -8.92 -10.53
N ASP A 162 -2.43 -9.36 -10.22
CA ASP A 162 -3.24 -8.83 -9.13
C ASP A 162 -2.65 -9.21 -7.75
N LEU A 163 -2.16 -10.45 -7.60
CA LEU A 163 -1.41 -10.86 -6.40
C LEU A 163 -0.10 -10.09 -6.28
N ALA A 164 0.66 -9.97 -7.37
CA ALA A 164 1.94 -9.24 -7.37
C ALA A 164 1.77 -7.74 -7.03
N ALA A 165 0.65 -7.12 -7.41
CA ALA A 165 0.32 -5.75 -7.02
C ALA A 165 -0.12 -5.61 -5.56
N LEU A 166 -0.64 -6.69 -4.97
CA LEU A 166 -1.10 -6.73 -3.59
C LEU A 166 0.02 -7.05 -2.60
N GLN A 167 1.06 -7.77 -3.03
CA GLN A 167 2.16 -8.16 -2.15
C GLN A 167 3.12 -7.00 -1.86
N SER A 168 3.33 -6.74 -0.58
CA SER A 168 4.42 -5.90 -0.08
C SER A 168 5.35 -6.74 0.78
N ASP A 169 6.64 -6.69 0.47
CA ASP A 169 7.68 -7.41 1.23
C ASP A 169 7.78 -6.85 2.66
N ILE A 170 8.08 -7.74 3.61
CA ILE A 170 8.29 -7.35 5.00
C ILE A 170 9.77 -7.11 5.25
N ASP A 171 10.13 -5.87 5.55
CA ASP A 171 11.49 -5.50 5.94
C ASP A 171 11.73 -5.83 7.42
N TRP A 172 12.41 -6.96 7.65
CA TRP A 172 12.67 -7.47 8.99
C TRP A 172 13.84 -6.75 9.68
N ILE A 173 13.59 -6.28 10.89
CA ILE A 173 14.54 -5.57 11.75
C ILE A 173 14.93 -6.47 12.92
N ASP A 174 16.22 -6.50 13.27
CA ASP A 174 16.68 -7.22 14.46
C ASP A 174 16.07 -6.60 15.73
N THR A 175 15.61 -7.42 16.67
CA THR A 175 14.98 -6.92 17.91
C THR A 175 15.90 -6.11 18.82
N SER A 176 17.23 -6.18 18.61
CA SER A 176 18.19 -5.28 19.27
C SER A 176 18.21 -3.86 18.70
N ASP A 177 17.66 -3.64 17.49
CA ASP A 177 17.50 -2.34 16.87
C ASP A 177 16.12 -1.75 17.21
N SER A 178 16.11 -0.67 17.99
CA SER A 178 14.89 0.01 18.44
C SER A 178 14.36 1.07 17.49
N SER A 179 15.07 1.36 16.39
CA SER A 179 14.90 2.56 15.58
C SER A 179 13.52 2.67 14.92
N ALA A 180 12.98 1.57 14.39
CA ALA A 180 11.63 1.59 13.84
C ALA A 180 10.56 1.88 14.90
N LEU A 181 10.71 1.33 16.10
CA LEU A 181 9.81 1.68 17.22
C LEU A 181 10.02 3.12 17.72
N ASP A 182 11.24 3.67 17.66
CA ASP A 182 11.50 5.06 18.02
C ASP A 182 10.87 6.06 17.04
N ASN A 183 10.63 5.62 15.79
CA ASN A 183 10.02 6.41 14.72
C ASN A 183 8.55 6.06 14.46
N LEU A 184 7.99 5.05 15.13
CA LEU A 184 6.61 4.60 14.97
C LEU A 184 5.61 5.73 15.23
N SER A 185 4.68 6.00 14.31
CA SER A 185 3.67 7.05 14.43
C SER A 185 2.26 6.49 14.22
N ILE A 186 1.25 7.20 14.73
CA ILE A 186 -0.17 6.89 14.55
C ILE A 186 -0.78 7.99 13.68
N GLY A 187 -1.64 7.64 12.73
CA GLY A 187 -2.39 8.62 11.93
C GLY A 187 -1.56 9.30 10.82
N GLN A 188 -0.33 8.87 10.58
CA GLN A 188 0.35 9.04 9.30
C GLN A 188 0.52 7.65 8.71
N ALA A 189 0.26 7.50 7.41
CA ALA A 189 0.79 6.36 6.67
C ALA A 189 2.32 6.49 6.73
N ASN A 190 2.92 5.93 7.78
CA ASN A 190 4.35 5.72 7.80
C ASN A 190 4.62 4.70 6.68
N GLU A 191 5.29 5.19 5.64
CA GLU A 191 6.20 4.35 4.87
C GLU A 191 7.04 3.53 5.85
N ASP A 192 7.20 2.23 5.56
CA ASP A 192 7.93 1.27 6.37
C ASP A 192 9.20 1.86 6.97
N ALA A 193 9.36 1.75 8.29
CA ALA A 193 10.47 2.33 9.04
C ALA A 193 11.83 1.62 8.83
N ALA A 194 12.04 0.99 7.68
CA ALA A 194 13.30 0.41 7.24
C ALA A 194 13.70 0.75 5.80
N SER A 195 13.00 1.66 5.10
CA SER A 195 13.49 2.15 3.79
C SER A 195 14.53 3.26 3.98
N GLY A 196 15.72 2.84 4.43
CA GLY A 196 16.85 3.71 4.74
C GLY A 196 18.02 3.55 3.77
N SER A 197 17.80 3.74 2.46
CA SER A 197 18.83 4.11 1.46
C SER A 197 18.12 4.54 0.16
N GLY A 198 17.77 5.80 -0.12
CA GLY A 198 17.97 7.12 0.49
C GLY A 198 17.35 8.20 -0.44
N PRO A 199 17.78 9.48 -0.45
CA PRO A 199 18.08 10.41 0.62
C PRO A 199 16.90 11.36 0.93
N ALA A 200 16.73 11.77 2.18
CA ALA A 200 15.91 12.93 2.53
C ALA A 200 16.69 14.24 2.21
N PRO A 201 16.12 15.21 1.47
CA PRO A 201 16.74 16.50 1.28
C PRO A 201 16.66 17.35 2.55
N THR A 202 17.83 17.74 3.05
CA THR A 202 18.00 18.81 4.04
C THR A 202 17.56 20.14 3.42
N MET A 203 16.59 20.83 4.04
CA MET A 203 16.34 22.25 3.76
C MET A 203 17.55 23.10 4.19
N PRO A 204 18.08 23.99 3.33
CA PRO A 204 18.87 25.12 3.80
C PRO A 204 17.93 26.20 4.34
N ALA A 205 18.23 26.72 5.52
CA ALA A 205 17.65 27.96 6.04
C ALA A 205 18.22 29.17 5.26
N GLY A 206 17.37 30.12 4.86
CA GLY A 206 17.82 31.45 4.41
C GLY A 206 16.85 32.23 3.50
N GLU A 207 16.02 33.07 4.14
CA GLU A 207 15.49 34.39 3.73
C GLU A 207 14.90 34.67 2.33
N GLY A 208 13.65 35.21 2.32
CA GLY A 208 13.34 36.40 1.53
C GLY A 208 12.19 36.35 0.50
N THR A 209 10.97 36.66 0.95
CA THR A 209 10.01 37.62 0.34
C THR A 209 9.40 37.40 -1.07
N THR A 210 8.07 37.57 -1.07
CA THR A 210 7.12 38.06 -2.12
C THR A 210 6.61 37.12 -3.24
N GLY A 211 5.28 37.21 -3.42
CA GLY A 211 4.48 36.42 -4.35
C GLY A 211 4.74 36.65 -5.83
N GLY A 212 4.17 35.78 -6.65
CA GLY A 212 4.22 35.88 -8.10
C GLY A 212 3.66 34.64 -8.77
N ASN A 213 2.62 34.85 -9.55
CA ASN A 213 1.95 33.87 -10.39
C ASN A 213 2.79 33.55 -11.66
N VAL A 214 2.46 32.41 -12.29
CA VAL A 214 2.64 31.98 -13.71
C VAL A 214 3.94 31.29 -14.22
N GLY A 215 3.80 29.97 -14.49
CA GLY A 215 4.12 29.23 -15.76
C GLY A 215 5.59 28.87 -16.09
N SER A 216 5.93 27.90 -16.96
CA SER A 216 5.26 26.80 -17.68
C SER A 216 6.36 26.10 -18.54
N ALA A 217 6.31 24.76 -18.70
CA ALA A 217 6.72 24.01 -19.90
C ALA A 217 6.33 22.52 -19.71
N GLY A 218 5.57 21.82 -20.57
CA GLY A 218 5.07 22.11 -21.92
C GLY A 218 3.58 21.77 -22.11
N SER A 219 3.02 22.32 -23.17
CA SER A 219 1.58 22.56 -23.39
C SER A 219 0.95 21.58 -24.38
N SER A 220 -0.28 21.16 -24.09
CA SER A 220 -1.39 21.10 -25.05
C SER A 220 -2.72 21.19 -24.28
N GLY A 221 -3.33 22.38 -24.29
CA GLY A 221 -4.71 22.68 -23.93
C GLY A 221 -5.12 22.37 -22.49
N ILE A 222 -5.30 23.39 -21.63
CA ILE A 222 -6.02 23.20 -20.37
C ILE A 222 -7.52 23.18 -20.71
N LEU A 223 -8.10 21.97 -20.76
CA LEU A 223 -9.55 21.78 -20.87
C LEU A 223 -10.22 22.37 -19.62
N PRO A 224 -11.49 22.80 -19.70
CA PRO A 224 -12.18 23.36 -18.55
C PRO A 224 -12.26 22.32 -17.42
N GLN A 225 -11.81 22.70 -16.22
CA GLN A 225 -11.82 21.83 -15.05
C GLN A 225 -12.67 22.44 -13.93
N SER A 226 -13.35 21.58 -13.16
CA SER A 226 -14.00 21.94 -11.91
C SER A 226 -13.65 20.91 -10.85
N ALA A 227 -12.77 21.28 -9.91
CA ALA A 227 -12.42 20.42 -8.78
C ALA A 227 -13.51 20.48 -7.71
N THR A 228 -13.96 19.32 -7.23
CA THR A 228 -14.88 19.17 -6.09
C THR A 228 -14.19 18.63 -4.84
N ALA A 229 -12.98 18.08 -5.00
CA ALA A 229 -12.12 17.60 -3.93
C ALA A 229 -10.81 18.39 -3.85
N ALA A 230 -10.12 18.30 -2.70
CA ALA A 230 -8.78 18.84 -2.56
C ALA A 230 -7.79 18.07 -3.45
N ALA A 231 -6.79 18.74 -4.00
CA ALA A 231 -5.79 18.10 -4.87
C ALA A 231 -5.02 16.96 -4.17
N SER A 232 -4.79 17.08 -2.86
CA SER A 232 -4.12 16.06 -2.05
C SER A 232 -5.06 14.94 -1.58
N GLN A 233 -6.37 15.02 -1.85
CA GLN A 233 -7.29 13.95 -1.48
C GLN A 233 -6.96 12.69 -2.27
N ILE A 234 -6.75 11.59 -1.57
CA ILE A 234 -6.56 10.27 -2.19
C ILE A 234 -7.93 9.61 -2.36
N GLY A 235 -8.17 9.05 -3.55
CA GLY A 235 -9.38 8.30 -3.84
C GLY A 235 -10.67 9.14 -3.96
N GLY A 236 -11.70 8.49 -4.50
CA GLY A 236 -13.03 9.05 -4.65
C GLY A 236 -13.17 10.06 -5.80
N THR A 237 -14.28 10.77 -5.83
CA THR A 237 -14.60 11.71 -6.91
C THR A 237 -13.85 13.04 -6.75
N CYS A 238 -13.06 13.39 -7.76
CA CYS A 238 -12.16 14.54 -7.73
C CYS A 238 -12.77 15.81 -8.35
N GLY A 239 -13.65 15.65 -9.33
CA GLY A 239 -14.26 16.75 -10.04
C GLY A 239 -14.61 16.40 -11.48
N THR A 240 -14.57 17.40 -12.36
CA THR A 240 -14.80 17.22 -13.79
C THR A 240 -13.72 17.89 -14.64
N VAL A 241 -13.40 17.26 -15.77
CA VAL A 241 -12.56 17.83 -16.85
C VAL A 241 -13.34 17.70 -18.15
N ASP A 242 -13.59 18.82 -18.83
CA ASP A 242 -14.44 18.92 -20.02
C ASP A 242 -15.83 18.26 -19.87
N GLY A 243 -16.40 18.35 -18.67
CA GLY A 243 -17.69 17.73 -18.34
C GLY A 243 -17.65 16.22 -18.07
N ILE A 244 -16.47 15.59 -18.16
CA ILE A 244 -16.24 14.19 -17.77
C ILE A 244 -15.95 14.13 -16.28
N THR A 245 -16.64 13.27 -15.54
CA THR A 245 -16.37 13.05 -14.12
C THR A 245 -15.08 12.27 -13.94
N VAL A 246 -14.19 12.78 -13.08
CA VAL A 246 -12.90 12.17 -12.76
C VAL A 246 -12.97 11.63 -11.34
N SER A 247 -12.62 10.36 -11.18
CA SER A 247 -12.43 9.73 -9.86
C SER A 247 -11.04 9.12 -9.77
N ALA A 248 -10.36 9.37 -8.66
CA ALA A 248 -9.10 8.72 -8.33
C ALA A 248 -9.38 7.37 -7.66
N GLY A 249 -8.52 6.38 -7.92
CA GLY A 249 -8.48 5.17 -7.11
C GLY A 249 -7.76 5.41 -5.79
N ASP A 250 -7.74 4.37 -4.95
CA ASP A 250 -7.46 4.48 -3.52
C ASP A 250 -5.99 4.79 -3.17
N SER A 251 -5.10 4.79 -4.16
CA SER A 251 -3.68 5.19 -4.07
C SER A 251 -3.36 6.48 -4.84
N THR A 252 -4.36 7.09 -5.48
CA THR A 252 -4.17 8.18 -6.43
C THR A 252 -4.68 9.50 -5.87
N SER A 253 -3.87 10.56 -5.95
CA SER A 253 -4.32 11.89 -5.53
C SER A 253 -5.23 12.52 -6.57
N CYS A 254 -6.21 13.29 -6.12
CA CYS A 254 -7.14 13.98 -7.00
C CYS A 254 -6.45 15.01 -7.89
N GLY A 255 -5.36 15.63 -7.44
CA GLY A 255 -4.53 16.51 -8.26
C GLY A 255 -3.86 15.76 -9.41
N PHE A 256 -3.34 14.56 -9.14
CA PHE A 256 -2.78 13.71 -10.18
C PHE A 256 -3.88 13.17 -11.11
N ALA A 257 -5.00 12.69 -10.58
CA ALA A 257 -6.12 12.18 -11.37
C ALA A 257 -6.69 13.23 -12.33
N MET A 258 -6.81 14.49 -11.89
CA MET A 258 -7.26 15.59 -12.73
C MET A 258 -6.23 15.95 -13.81
N ASN A 259 -4.93 15.76 -13.56
CA ASN A 259 -3.88 15.90 -14.58
C ASN A 259 -3.93 14.76 -15.60
N VAL A 260 -4.05 13.51 -15.15
CA VAL A 260 -4.23 12.34 -16.02
C VAL A 260 -5.45 12.53 -16.93
N ALA A 261 -6.59 12.95 -16.38
CA ALA A 261 -7.78 13.26 -17.14
C ALA A 261 -7.54 14.34 -18.20
N GLN A 262 -6.79 15.39 -17.86
CA GLN A 262 -6.41 16.47 -18.78
C GLN A 262 -5.62 15.96 -19.98
N GLN A 263 -4.68 15.04 -19.75
CA GLN A 263 -3.87 14.44 -20.82
C GLN A 263 -4.67 13.40 -21.62
N ALA A 264 -5.52 12.61 -20.96
CA ALA A 264 -6.30 11.56 -21.61
C ALA A 264 -7.32 12.14 -22.60
N LEU A 265 -7.94 13.26 -22.23
CA LEU A 265 -8.94 13.95 -23.05
C LEU A 265 -8.31 14.83 -24.14
N SER A 266 -7.02 15.15 -24.05
CA SER A 266 -6.28 15.84 -25.11
C SER A 266 -5.52 14.90 -26.04
N SER A 267 -5.46 13.60 -25.69
CA SER A 267 -4.76 12.57 -26.47
C SER A 267 -5.63 11.99 -27.58
N SER A 268 -4.98 11.52 -28.64
CA SER A 268 -5.61 10.70 -29.68
C SER A 268 -5.82 9.26 -29.15
N TRP A 269 -7.02 8.72 -29.34
CA TRP A 269 -7.32 7.33 -28.99
C TRP A 269 -7.28 6.44 -30.24
N GLY A 270 -6.51 5.36 -30.15
CA GLY A 270 -6.42 4.34 -31.18
C GLY A 270 -7.46 3.23 -30.98
N PRO A 271 -7.46 2.21 -31.86
CA PRO A 271 -8.31 1.04 -31.69
C PRO A 271 -8.04 0.38 -30.33
N GLY A 272 -9.09 -0.13 -29.69
CA GLY A 272 -8.94 -0.78 -28.38
C GLY A 272 -8.12 -2.06 -28.45
N ARG A 273 -7.54 -2.43 -27.30
CA ARG A 273 -6.77 -3.68 -27.13
C ARG A 273 -7.64 -4.79 -26.55
N SER A 274 -7.17 -6.03 -26.67
CA SER A 274 -7.81 -7.17 -25.99
C SER A 274 -7.71 -6.99 -24.47
N ALA A 275 -8.81 -7.22 -23.74
CA ALA A 275 -8.81 -7.22 -22.29
C ALA A 275 -7.94 -8.35 -21.70
N ASP A 276 -7.79 -9.45 -22.44
CA ASP A 276 -6.81 -10.50 -22.17
C ASP A 276 -6.00 -10.78 -23.46
N PRO A 277 -4.71 -10.40 -23.51
CA PRO A 277 -3.87 -10.64 -24.68
C PRO A 277 -3.59 -12.13 -24.97
N SER A 278 -3.80 -13.01 -23.99
CA SER A 278 -3.59 -14.45 -24.10
C SER A 278 -4.82 -15.22 -24.59
N ASP A 279 -6.00 -14.61 -24.48
CA ASP A 279 -7.27 -15.15 -24.97
C ASP A 279 -7.72 -14.43 -26.26
N PRO A 280 -7.71 -15.11 -27.43
CA PRO A 280 -8.15 -14.51 -28.70
C PRO A 280 -9.66 -14.23 -28.76
N THR A 281 -10.44 -14.68 -27.77
CA THR A 281 -11.89 -14.44 -27.67
C THR A 281 -12.25 -13.37 -26.65
N ALA A 282 -11.26 -12.84 -25.92
CA ALA A 282 -11.49 -11.82 -24.91
C ALA A 282 -12.06 -10.55 -25.55
N PRO A 283 -12.97 -9.86 -24.84
CA PRO A 283 -13.55 -8.62 -25.33
C PRO A 283 -12.46 -7.57 -25.54
N THR A 284 -12.57 -6.81 -26.62
CA THR A 284 -11.70 -5.67 -26.87
C THR A 284 -12.30 -4.41 -26.26
N TRP A 285 -11.44 -3.58 -25.66
CA TRP A 285 -11.81 -2.24 -25.22
C TRP A 285 -12.32 -1.38 -26.40
N GLY A 286 -13.08 -0.33 -26.11
CA GLY A 286 -13.63 0.57 -27.13
C GLY A 286 -12.56 1.42 -27.83
N GLY A 287 -11.46 1.69 -27.13
CA GLY A 287 -10.31 2.45 -27.58
C GLY A 287 -9.17 2.32 -26.58
N SER A 288 -7.93 2.55 -27.02
CA SER A 288 -6.75 2.53 -26.15
C SER A 288 -5.82 3.70 -26.47
N THR A 289 -5.19 4.26 -25.44
CA THR A 289 -4.10 5.23 -25.61
C THR A 289 -3.08 5.09 -24.47
N THR A 290 -1.85 5.53 -24.73
CA THR A 290 -0.80 5.61 -23.71
C THR A 290 -0.41 7.07 -23.58
N LEU A 291 -0.37 7.57 -22.35
CA LEU A 291 -0.05 8.97 -22.06
C LEU A 291 1.00 9.09 -20.98
N ALA A 292 1.61 10.28 -20.89
CA ALA A 292 2.47 10.65 -19.78
C ALA A 292 1.80 11.75 -18.95
N ALA A 293 1.73 11.58 -17.64
CA ALA A 293 1.19 12.58 -16.70
C ALA A 293 2.17 12.83 -15.57
N SER A 294 2.31 14.09 -15.15
CA SER A 294 3.22 14.46 -14.07
C SER A 294 2.50 14.69 -12.75
N SER A 295 3.09 14.20 -11.65
CA SER A 295 2.64 14.53 -10.30
C SER A 295 2.77 16.04 -10.06
N PRO A 296 1.69 16.73 -9.66
CA PRO A 296 1.77 18.15 -9.29
C PRO A 296 2.63 18.40 -8.04
N GLU A 297 2.83 17.37 -7.22
CA GLU A 297 3.53 17.46 -5.93
C GLU A 297 5.03 17.22 -6.09
N THR A 298 5.42 16.25 -6.94
CA THR A 298 6.83 15.86 -7.11
C THR A 298 7.42 16.26 -8.46
N GLY A 299 6.59 16.62 -9.43
CA GLY A 299 7.01 16.91 -10.81
C GLY A 299 7.42 15.66 -11.62
N GLN A 300 7.45 14.48 -10.99
CA GLN A 300 7.80 13.22 -11.67
C GLN A 300 6.72 12.85 -12.69
N SER A 301 7.16 12.38 -13.86
CA SER A 301 6.28 11.97 -14.95
C SER A 301 6.11 10.45 -14.96
N TYR A 302 4.86 10.02 -15.12
CA TYR A 302 4.44 8.63 -15.12
C TYR A 302 3.79 8.29 -16.45
N THR A 303 4.07 7.10 -16.97
CA THR A 303 3.38 6.56 -18.15
C THR A 303 2.15 5.78 -17.69
N LEU A 304 0.99 6.13 -18.24
CA LEU A 304 -0.27 5.44 -17.99
C LEU A 304 -0.82 4.88 -19.29
N GLN A 305 -1.41 3.70 -19.17
CA GLN A 305 -2.21 3.07 -20.20
C GLN A 305 -3.69 3.35 -19.89
N CYS A 306 -4.40 3.89 -20.87
CA CYS A 306 -5.82 4.21 -20.74
C CYS A 306 -6.64 3.39 -21.73
N ASP A 307 -7.68 2.73 -21.24
CA ASP A 307 -8.60 1.92 -22.01
C ASP A 307 -10.03 2.43 -21.86
N MET A 308 -10.70 2.63 -22.99
CA MET A 308 -12.08 3.10 -23.03
C MET A 308 -13.01 1.90 -22.91
N ASN A 309 -14.08 2.05 -22.13
CA ASN A 309 -15.14 1.05 -22.06
C ASN A 309 -15.71 0.80 -23.46
N SER A 310 -16.17 -0.43 -23.71
CA SER A 310 -16.73 -0.82 -25.02
C SER A 310 -17.96 -0.01 -25.44
N ASP A 311 -18.67 0.59 -24.48
CA ASP A 311 -19.82 1.48 -24.72
C ASP A 311 -19.42 2.96 -24.92
N GLY A 312 -18.13 3.28 -24.77
CA GLY A 312 -17.57 4.62 -24.88
C GLY A 312 -18.03 5.61 -23.81
N ARG A 313 -18.64 5.13 -22.71
CA ARG A 313 -19.18 5.99 -21.62
C ARG A 313 -18.25 6.14 -20.42
N GLY A 314 -17.02 5.69 -20.56
CA GLY A 314 -15.97 5.89 -19.59
C GLY A 314 -14.66 5.34 -20.09
N ALA A 315 -13.61 5.65 -19.35
CA ALA A 315 -12.29 5.07 -19.57
C ALA A 315 -11.59 4.88 -18.24
N HIS A 316 -10.67 3.95 -18.25
CA HIS A 316 -9.85 3.57 -17.14
C HIS A 316 -8.40 3.81 -17.50
N CYS A 317 -7.67 4.58 -16.68
CA CYS A 317 -6.24 4.77 -16.82
C CYS A 317 -5.52 4.11 -15.66
N GLU A 318 -4.58 3.22 -15.97
CA GLU A 318 -3.73 2.50 -15.04
C GLU A 318 -2.26 2.69 -15.41
N GLY A 319 -1.38 2.75 -14.42
CA GLY A 319 0.06 2.80 -14.63
C GLY A 319 0.76 3.85 -13.78
N GLY A 320 2.08 3.76 -13.71
CA GLY A 320 2.89 4.57 -12.79
C GLY A 320 2.59 4.26 -11.32
N ASN A 321 3.44 3.46 -10.68
CA ASN A 321 3.35 3.16 -9.24
C ASN A 321 1.93 2.83 -8.72
N GLY A 322 1.12 2.09 -9.50
CA GLY A 322 -0.23 1.70 -9.11
C GLY A 322 -1.29 2.80 -9.20
N ALA A 323 -1.04 3.90 -9.92
CA ALA A 323 -2.05 4.94 -10.08
C ALA A 323 -3.24 4.46 -10.91
N LEU A 324 -4.44 4.87 -10.48
CA LEU A 324 -5.72 4.47 -11.02
C LEU A 324 -6.62 5.70 -11.18
N VAL A 325 -7.11 5.92 -12.40
CA VAL A 325 -7.98 7.05 -12.70
C VAL A 325 -9.16 6.57 -13.53
N ASN A 326 -10.37 6.83 -13.02
CA ASN A 326 -11.60 6.51 -13.70
C ASN A 326 -12.24 7.77 -14.28
N LEU A 327 -12.53 7.73 -15.57
CA LEU A 327 -13.23 8.75 -16.32
C LEU A 327 -14.65 8.25 -16.60
N SER A 328 -15.66 9.02 -16.21
CA SER A 328 -17.07 8.68 -16.42
C SER A 328 -17.78 9.78 -17.21
N GLY A 329 -18.25 9.44 -18.41
CA GLY A 329 -18.85 10.37 -19.37
C GLY A 329 -18.65 9.89 -20.80
N SER A 330 -19.32 10.53 -21.77
CA SER A 330 -19.24 10.10 -23.18
C SER A 330 -17.89 10.47 -23.81
N LEU A 331 -17.05 9.48 -24.07
CA LEU A 331 -15.70 9.62 -24.66
C LEU A 331 -15.65 9.21 -26.15
N THR A 332 -16.77 8.80 -26.73
CA THR A 332 -16.86 8.32 -28.12
C THR A 332 -16.32 9.29 -29.17
N HIS A 333 -16.29 10.59 -28.88
CA HIS A 333 -15.76 11.62 -29.76
C HIS A 333 -14.22 11.63 -29.86
N LEU A 334 -13.53 10.89 -28.98
CA LEU A 334 -12.07 10.79 -28.94
C LEU A 334 -11.51 9.66 -29.81
N LEU A 335 -12.36 8.72 -30.25
CA LEU A 335 -11.98 7.65 -31.17
C LEU A 335 -11.74 8.23 -32.57
N GLN A 336 -10.53 8.07 -33.10
CA GLN A 336 -10.13 8.53 -34.43
C GLN A 336 -10.05 7.37 -35.43
#